data_AF-A0A1A9VK27-F1
#
_entry.id   AF-A0A1A9VK27-F1
#
_cell.length_a   1.000
_cell.length_b   1.000
_cell.length_c   1.000
_cell.angle_alpha   90.00
_cell.angle_beta   90.00
_cell.angle_gamma   90.00
#
_symmetry.space_group_name_H-M   'P 1'
#
loop_
_entity.id
_entity.type
_entity.pdbx_description
1 polymer ?
#
loop_
_entity_poly.entity_id
_entity_poly.type
_entity_poly.pdbx_seq_one_letter_code
_entity_poly.pdbx_strand_id
1 'polypeptide(L)'
;MSILPIVIAPDERLITRASEVTAINDEIKELVNDMFETMYDADGLGLAAVQVGVLKRIFVMDVQLEDIEGGPAGYESNGKFCMINPEITELSDEQIILKEGCLSIPEQSHEIKRPKYLTAKYRDLNNEERTLKASGWLARCIQHELDHLNVGVDCTLTEGEKEKKVENEEDSKAVQPPAIQQKKEQQTMFPSDWIIEARKLASKCSSVDELRSAVVSFEGCEIKKTATNTVFSDGNPNAKIMLVGEAPGANEDLQGIPFCGASGMLLDKMLSAINLDRTKVYISNTVFWRPPGNRKPTDLELDMCRPFVEKHIALISPQILVLVGGIACYSLLDSTKTISTLRGRFHTYTNQYLSHSITTSAIFHPAYLLRQPMQKRLAWEDLKKIREYLNNTNNCMNT
;
A
#
# COMPACT_ATOMS: atom_id res chain seq x y z
N MET A 1 29.60 6.96 15.74
CA MET A 1 28.92 6.18 14.69
C MET A 1 28.68 4.79 15.22
N SER A 2 27.59 4.68 15.96
CA SER A 2 27.09 3.47 16.59
C SER A 2 25.61 3.29 16.25
N ILE A 3 25.19 2.05 15.98
CA ILE A 3 23.77 1.74 15.80
C ILE A 3 23.14 1.71 17.20
N LEU A 4 22.18 2.59 17.42
CA LEU A 4 21.46 2.69 18.68
C LEU A 4 20.34 1.66 18.73
N PRO A 5 20.07 1.02 19.88
CA PRO A 5 18.96 0.09 20.01
C PRO A 5 17.62 0.84 19.92
N ILE A 6 16.78 0.41 18.99
CA ILE A 6 15.41 0.93 18.85
C ILE A 6 14.54 0.37 19.97
N VAL A 7 13.87 1.26 20.69
CA VAL A 7 12.90 0.96 21.73
C VAL A 7 11.62 0.45 21.06
N ILE A 8 11.16 -0.73 21.47
CA ILE A 8 9.98 -1.41 20.93
C ILE A 8 8.83 -1.32 21.94
N ALA A 9 7.62 -1.06 21.46
CA ALA A 9 6.43 -0.99 22.31
C ALA A 9 6.06 -2.37 22.91
N PRO A 10 5.47 -2.41 24.13
CA PRO A 10 5.14 -1.26 25.00
C PRO A 10 6.33 -0.83 25.87
N ASP A 11 6.74 0.45 25.80
CA ASP A 11 7.77 1.06 26.65
C ASP A 11 7.33 2.47 27.05
N GLU A 12 7.47 2.83 28.33
CA GLU A 12 7.02 4.13 28.88
C GLU A 12 7.70 5.33 28.20
N ARG A 13 8.93 5.15 27.70
CA ARG A 13 9.65 6.24 27.01
C ARG A 13 8.91 6.64 25.74
N LEU A 14 8.29 5.70 25.02
CA LEU A 14 7.57 5.96 23.77
C LEU A 14 6.31 6.80 23.97
N ILE A 15 5.72 6.80 25.17
CA ILE A 15 4.54 7.61 25.52
C ILE A 15 4.89 8.85 26.35
N THR A 16 6.18 9.11 26.60
CA THR A 16 6.65 10.25 27.37
C THR A 16 6.96 11.45 26.47
N ARG A 17 6.40 12.62 26.80
CA ARG A 17 6.67 13.86 26.06
C ARG A 17 8.15 14.24 26.11
N ALA A 18 8.74 14.50 24.94
CA ALA A 18 10.14 14.86 24.83
C ALA A 18 10.43 16.30 25.28
N SER A 19 11.60 16.50 25.89
CA SER A 19 12.07 17.80 26.38
C SER A 19 12.70 18.65 25.27
N GLU A 20 12.55 19.98 25.38
CA GLU A 20 13.14 20.93 24.42
C GLU A 20 14.67 20.91 24.45
N VAL A 21 15.28 21.03 23.29
CA VAL A 21 16.74 21.15 23.13
C VAL A 21 17.13 22.62 23.21
N THR A 22 17.80 23.02 24.28
CA THR A 22 18.18 24.43 24.51
C THR A 22 19.53 24.81 23.89
N ALA A 23 20.42 23.82 23.65
CA ALA A 23 21.73 24.04 23.04
C ALA A 23 22.11 22.88 22.10
N ILE A 24 22.67 23.23 20.95
CA ILE A 24 23.20 22.27 19.96
C ILE A 24 24.71 22.17 20.17
N ASN A 25 25.11 21.24 21.03
CA ASN A 25 26.52 20.90 21.30
C ASN A 25 26.96 19.71 20.42
N ASP A 26 28.23 19.32 20.53
CA ASP A 26 28.76 18.22 19.73
C ASP A 26 28.12 16.87 20.10
N GLU A 27 27.60 16.70 21.32
CA GLU A 27 26.81 15.51 21.70
C GLU A 27 25.50 15.40 20.91
N ILE A 28 24.80 16.52 20.67
CA ILE A 28 23.60 16.53 19.83
C ILE A 28 23.95 16.18 18.37
N LYS A 29 25.07 16.69 17.85
CA LYS A 29 25.52 16.37 16.49
C LYS A 29 25.87 14.89 16.36
N GLU A 30 26.56 14.32 17.35
CA GLU A 30 26.90 12.90 17.39
C GLU A 30 25.64 12.04 17.49
N LEU A 31 24.70 12.40 18.37
CA LEU A 31 23.39 11.74 18.48
C LEU A 31 22.65 11.73 17.14
N VAL A 32 22.58 12.87 16.44
CA VAL A 32 21.90 12.97 15.15
C VAL A 32 22.56 12.08 14.10
N ASN A 33 23.89 12.01 14.07
CA ASN A 33 24.61 11.10 13.17
C ASN A 33 24.29 9.63 13.48
N ASP A 34 24.35 9.24 14.76
CA ASP A 34 24.02 7.88 15.19
C ASP A 34 22.54 7.53 14.92
N MET A 35 21.63 8.50 15.02
CA MET A 35 20.22 8.34 14.63
C MET A 35 20.05 8.11 13.13
N PHE A 36 20.78 8.82 12.26
CA PHE A 36 20.72 8.56 10.81
C PHE A 36 21.21 7.15 10.48
N GLU A 37 22.35 6.73 11.04
CA GLU A 37 22.87 5.38 10.83
C GLU A 37 21.89 4.30 11.31
N THR A 38 21.29 4.51 12.49
CA THR A 38 20.27 3.61 13.04
C THR A 38 19.02 3.55 12.16
N MET A 39 18.57 4.69 11.63
CA MET A 39 17.43 4.77 10.73
C MET A 39 17.69 3.99 9.44
N TYR A 40 18.88 4.13 8.84
CA TYR A 40 19.24 3.41 7.61
C TYR A 40 19.40 1.91 7.84
N ASP A 41 20.00 1.48 8.96
CA ASP A 41 20.13 0.05 9.31
C ASP A 41 18.77 -0.64 9.48
N ALA A 42 17.77 0.11 9.96
CA ALA A 42 16.41 -0.37 10.15
C ALA A 42 15.48 -0.17 8.93
N ASP A 43 16.02 0.18 7.76
CA ASP A 43 15.26 0.50 6.53
C ASP A 43 14.16 1.56 6.75
N GLY A 44 14.39 2.52 7.67
CA GLY A 44 13.45 3.56 8.05
C GLY A 44 13.52 4.82 7.20
N LEU A 45 12.41 5.57 7.15
CA LEU A 45 12.32 6.87 6.48
C LEU A 45 12.42 8.05 7.47
N GLY A 46 12.16 7.79 8.74
CA GLY A 46 12.23 8.73 9.85
C GLY A 46 12.53 8.00 11.16
N LEU A 47 13.15 8.71 12.10
CA LEU A 47 13.45 8.22 13.44
C LEU A 47 13.48 9.38 14.44
N ALA A 48 12.62 9.30 15.46
CA ALA A 48 12.60 10.23 16.60
C ALA A 48 13.57 9.79 17.71
N ALA A 49 14.17 10.76 18.40
CA ALA A 49 15.15 10.48 19.47
C ALA A 49 14.55 9.65 20.61
N VAL A 50 13.24 9.77 20.85
CA VAL A 50 12.50 8.98 21.84
C VAL A 50 12.58 7.48 21.52
N GLN A 51 12.60 7.11 20.24
CA GLN A 51 12.69 5.73 19.78
C GLN A 51 14.07 5.10 20.00
N VAL A 52 15.10 5.89 20.28
CA VAL A 52 16.43 5.40 20.72
C VAL A 52 16.65 5.67 22.21
N GLY A 53 15.58 5.96 22.95
CA GLY A 53 15.59 6.15 24.40
C GLY A 53 16.03 7.54 24.86
N VAL A 54 16.15 8.53 23.97
CA VAL A 54 16.54 9.90 24.28
C VAL A 54 15.32 10.82 24.25
N LEU A 55 14.89 11.31 25.42
CA LEU A 55 13.69 12.16 25.57
C LEU A 55 13.97 13.63 25.19
N LYS A 56 14.48 13.88 23.99
CA LYS A 56 14.74 15.22 23.42
C LYS A 56 13.92 15.42 22.14
N ARG A 57 13.48 16.65 21.89
CA ARG A 57 12.69 17.03 20.71
C ARG A 57 13.55 17.09 19.44
N ILE A 58 13.99 15.92 18.98
CA ILE A 58 14.83 15.75 17.80
C ILE A 58 14.28 14.58 17.00
N PHE A 59 14.16 14.75 15.69
CA PHE A 59 14.02 13.62 14.77
C PHE A 59 14.89 13.82 13.53
N VAL A 60 15.20 12.71 12.88
CA VAL A 60 15.87 12.66 11.58
C VAL A 60 14.95 12.02 10.56
N MET A 61 15.09 12.40 9.30
CA MET A 61 14.38 11.79 8.19
C MET A 61 15.19 11.90 6.91
N ASP A 62 15.03 10.91 6.04
CA ASP A 62 15.58 10.94 4.69
C ASP A 62 14.58 10.33 3.71
N VAL A 63 13.83 11.21 3.05
CA VAL A 63 12.77 10.82 2.12
C VAL A 63 13.30 11.06 0.72
N GLN A 64 13.94 10.06 0.10
CA GLN A 64 14.47 10.14 -1.28
C GLN A 64 13.59 9.36 -2.26
N LEU A 65 12.27 9.53 -2.18
CA LEU A 65 11.37 8.85 -3.11
C LEU A 65 11.32 9.68 -4.41
N GLU A 66 11.59 9.02 -5.54
CA GLU A 66 11.60 9.64 -6.88
C GLU A 66 10.17 9.85 -7.43
N ASP A 67 9.18 9.13 -6.89
CA ASP A 67 7.79 9.08 -7.36
C ASP A 67 6.79 9.66 -6.33
N ILE A 68 7.07 10.82 -5.74
CA ILE A 68 6.17 11.47 -4.77
C ILE A 68 5.24 12.45 -5.49
N GLU A 69 3.96 12.47 -5.14
CA GLU A 69 3.05 13.56 -5.52
C GLU A 69 3.68 14.90 -5.10
N GLY A 70 4.09 15.71 -6.09
CA GLY A 70 4.58 17.06 -5.84
C GLY A 70 3.48 17.91 -5.20
N GLY A 71 3.88 18.76 -4.25
CA GLY A 71 2.99 19.76 -3.66
C GLY A 71 2.82 21.00 -4.55
N PRO A 72 2.02 21.98 -4.10
CA PRO A 72 2.00 23.32 -4.68
C PRO A 72 3.42 23.88 -4.81
N ALA A 73 3.67 24.75 -5.79
CA ALA A 73 4.99 25.36 -5.97
C ALA A 73 5.50 25.98 -4.65
N GLY A 74 6.70 25.54 -4.21
CA GLY A 74 7.30 25.95 -2.94
C GLY A 74 7.08 24.98 -1.77
N TYR A 75 6.40 23.85 -1.98
CA TYR A 75 6.36 22.73 -1.04
C TYR A 75 7.37 21.65 -1.46
N GLU A 76 8.21 21.22 -0.54
CA GLU A 76 9.12 20.11 -0.75
C GLU A 76 8.38 18.78 -0.53
N SER A 77 8.76 17.77 -1.31
CA SER A 77 8.20 16.43 -1.25
C SER A 77 9.22 15.37 -0.86
N ASN A 78 10.51 15.64 -1.06
CA ASN A 78 11.65 14.78 -0.71
C ASN A 78 12.77 15.59 -0.07
N GLY A 79 13.72 14.91 0.56
CA GLY A 79 14.91 15.51 1.14
C GLY A 79 15.39 14.81 2.41
N LYS A 80 16.60 15.17 2.82
CA LYS A 80 17.25 14.73 4.05
C LYS A 80 17.21 15.85 5.07
N PHE A 81 16.56 15.61 6.21
CA PHE A 81 16.35 16.62 7.24
C PHE A 81 16.69 16.10 8.64
N CYS A 82 17.25 16.99 9.46
CA CYS A 82 17.28 16.86 10.90
C CYS A 82 16.50 18.06 11.46
N MET A 83 15.46 17.78 12.25
CA MET A 83 14.64 18.82 12.85
C MET A 83 14.78 18.81 14.37
N ILE A 84 15.25 19.94 14.91
CA ILE A 84 15.40 20.18 16.34
C ILE A 84 14.32 21.16 16.79
N ASN A 85 13.61 20.82 17.86
CA ASN A 85 12.42 21.53 18.37
C ASN A 85 11.39 21.86 17.27
N PRO A 86 10.95 20.87 16.47
CA PRO A 86 9.97 21.13 15.42
C PRO A 86 8.61 21.54 16.00
N GLU A 87 7.95 22.46 15.29
CA GLU A 87 6.60 22.95 15.55
C GLU A 87 5.86 23.12 14.21
N ILE A 88 4.63 22.60 14.14
CA ILE A 88 3.75 22.81 12.99
C ILE A 88 3.03 24.15 13.18
N THR A 89 3.20 25.06 12.23
CA THR A 89 2.61 26.40 12.26
C THR A 89 1.36 26.52 11.39
N GLU A 90 1.27 25.72 10.33
CA GLU A 90 0.11 25.67 9.44
C GLU A 90 -0.14 24.23 9.04
N LEU A 91 -1.43 23.87 8.97
CA LEU A 91 -1.91 22.60 8.47
C LEU A 91 -2.92 22.88 7.38
N SER A 92 -2.92 22.06 6.33
CA SER A 92 -4.02 22.10 5.37
C SER A 92 -5.29 21.49 5.94
N ASP A 93 -6.43 22.06 5.56
CA ASP A 93 -7.74 21.42 5.75
C ASP A 93 -7.86 20.13 4.93
N GLU A 94 -7.07 20.00 3.86
CA GLU A 94 -6.95 18.76 3.08
C GLU A 94 -6.25 17.69 3.91
N GLN A 95 -6.94 16.57 4.13
CA GLN A 95 -6.50 15.43 4.92
C GLN A 95 -6.27 14.23 4.01
N ILE A 96 -5.22 13.47 4.27
CA ILE A 96 -4.87 12.24 3.55
C ILE A 96 -4.72 11.09 4.55
N ILE A 97 -5.32 9.95 4.22
CA ILE A 97 -5.13 8.69 4.96
C ILE A 97 -4.11 7.88 4.17
N LEU A 98 -3.01 7.52 4.82
CA LEU A 98 -2.03 6.58 4.29
C LEU A 98 -1.70 5.57 5.39
N LYS A 99 -0.93 4.55 5.05
CA LYS A 99 -0.46 3.53 5.98
C LYS A 99 0.88 3.99 6.57
N GLU A 100 0.94 4.15 7.89
CA GLU A 100 2.19 4.44 8.62
C GLU A 100 2.68 3.17 9.30
N GLY A 101 3.95 2.84 9.08
CA GLY A 101 4.70 1.90 9.89
C GLY A 101 5.59 2.65 10.88
N CYS A 102 5.82 2.08 12.06
CA CYS A 102 6.69 2.66 13.07
C CYS A 102 7.80 1.66 13.40
N LEU A 103 9.05 2.11 13.42
CA LEU A 103 10.20 1.26 13.78
C LEU A 103 10.09 0.69 15.20
N SER A 104 9.32 1.36 16.08
CA SER A 104 9.05 0.91 17.45
C SER A 104 7.88 -0.08 17.56
N ILE A 105 7.15 -0.36 16.48
CA ILE A 105 6.04 -1.33 16.46
C ILE A 105 6.19 -2.22 15.21
N PRO A 106 7.08 -3.23 15.25
CA PRO A 106 7.35 -4.09 14.11
C PRO A 106 6.09 -4.83 13.63
N GLU A 107 5.98 -5.03 12.32
CA GLU A 107 4.90 -5.79 11.66
C GLU A 107 3.48 -5.21 11.81
N GLN A 108 3.34 -4.01 12.40
CA GLN A 108 2.08 -3.29 12.47
C GLN A 108 2.15 -2.02 11.66
N SER A 109 1.11 -1.77 10.90
CA SER A 109 0.98 -0.53 10.17
C SER A 109 -0.47 -0.11 10.19
N HIS A 110 -0.69 1.14 10.55
CA HIS A 110 -2.01 1.66 10.82
C HIS A 110 -2.36 2.72 9.77
N GLU A 111 -3.63 2.76 9.39
CA GLU A 111 -4.15 3.82 8.54
C GLU A 111 -4.41 5.04 9.40
N ILE A 112 -3.58 6.07 9.23
CA ILE A 112 -3.67 7.31 10.02
C ILE A 112 -4.04 8.47 9.09
N LYS A 113 -5.09 9.20 9.48
CA LYS A 113 -5.55 10.42 8.82
C LYS A 113 -4.69 11.60 9.26
N ARG A 114 -4.05 12.28 8.31
CA ARG A 114 -3.21 13.45 8.58
C ARG A 114 -3.41 14.55 7.53
N PRO A 115 -3.22 15.83 7.88
CA PRO A 115 -3.07 16.91 6.92
C PRO A 115 -2.09 16.57 5.77
N LYS A 116 -2.48 16.85 4.52
CA LYS A 116 -1.69 16.58 3.32
C LYS A 116 -0.52 17.54 3.14
N TYR A 117 -0.70 18.78 3.57
CA TYR A 117 0.31 19.82 3.57
C TYR A 117 0.49 20.37 4.97
N LEU A 118 1.73 20.74 5.26
CA LEU A 118 2.05 21.45 6.48
C LEU A 118 3.15 22.47 6.25
N THR A 119 3.19 23.46 7.13
CA THR A 119 4.34 24.34 7.31
C THR A 119 4.92 24.09 8.69
N ALA A 120 6.13 23.55 8.76
CA ALA A 120 6.86 23.33 10.00
C ALA A 120 7.98 24.35 10.18
N LYS A 121 8.16 24.82 11.41
CA LYS A 121 9.34 25.56 11.86
C LYS A 121 10.21 24.63 12.70
N TYR A 122 11.51 24.71 12.51
CA TYR A 122 12.48 23.92 13.26
C TYR A 122 13.85 24.60 13.26
N ARG A 123 14.75 24.11 14.10
CA ARG A 123 16.18 24.47 14.06
C ARG A 123 16.99 23.37 13.41
N ASP A 124 17.93 23.74 12.55
CA ASP A 124 18.90 22.81 11.98
C ASP A 124 20.12 22.61 12.90
N LEU A 125 21.07 21.76 12.48
CA LEU A 125 22.31 21.48 13.23
C LEU A 125 23.25 22.69 13.39
N ASN A 126 23.05 23.74 12.60
CA ASN A 126 23.80 24.99 12.72
C ASN A 126 23.12 25.99 13.65
N ASN A 127 22.02 25.58 14.32
CA ASN A 127 21.17 26.42 15.16
C ASN A 127 20.48 27.55 14.38
N GLU A 128 20.29 27.38 13.07
CA GLU A 128 19.53 28.32 12.25
C GLU A 128 18.06 27.94 12.22
N GLU A 129 17.18 28.94 12.33
CA GLU A 129 15.74 28.71 12.20
C GLU A 129 15.37 28.51 10.73
N ARG A 130 14.70 27.38 10.46
CA ARG A 130 14.23 26.98 9.14
C ARG A 130 12.72 26.86 9.16
N THR A 131 12.11 27.24 8.04
CA THR A 131 10.69 27.00 7.78
C THR A 131 10.60 26.12 6.54
N LEU A 132 9.94 24.97 6.68
CA LEU A 132 9.73 24.02 5.60
C LEU A 132 8.24 23.89 5.33
N LYS A 133 7.88 24.09 4.07
CA LYS A 133 6.57 23.73 3.54
C LYS A 133 6.71 22.32 2.97
N ALA A 134 6.04 21.35 3.57
CA ALA A 134 6.16 19.96 3.21
C ALA A 134 4.83 19.43 2.65
N SER A 135 4.94 18.53 1.69
CA SER A 135 3.81 17.88 1.03
C SER A 135 3.97 16.37 0.96
N GLY A 136 2.85 15.67 0.78
CA GLY A 136 2.85 14.24 0.49
C GLY A 136 3.52 13.42 1.59
N TRP A 137 4.48 12.58 1.21
CA TRP A 137 5.14 11.68 2.14
C TRP A 137 6.01 12.41 3.17
N LEU A 138 6.68 13.49 2.76
CA LEU A 138 7.50 14.30 3.67
C LEU A 138 6.65 14.98 4.75
N ALA A 139 5.50 15.57 4.38
CA ALA A 139 4.56 16.13 5.35
C ALA A 139 4.08 15.08 6.36
N ARG A 140 3.86 13.86 5.89
CA ARG A 140 3.42 12.75 6.73
C ARG A 140 4.50 12.29 7.70
N CYS A 141 5.72 12.07 7.22
CA CYS A 141 6.86 11.72 8.07
C CYS A 141 7.06 12.76 9.18
N ILE A 142 7.01 14.06 8.85
CA ILE A 142 7.13 15.13 9.87
C ILE A 142 6.06 15.02 10.95
N GLN A 143 4.81 14.77 10.58
CA GLN A 143 3.73 14.62 11.55
C GLN A 143 3.87 13.36 12.40
N HIS A 144 4.25 12.24 11.80
CA HIS A 144 4.51 10.98 12.50
C HIS A 144 5.61 11.14 13.54
N GLU A 145 6.76 11.68 13.14
CA GLU A 145 7.89 11.88 14.05
C GLU A 145 7.57 12.91 15.15
N LEU A 146 6.76 13.93 14.83
CA LEU A 146 6.34 14.92 15.80
C LEU A 146 5.40 14.34 16.87
N ASP A 147 4.55 13.37 16.52
CA ASP A 147 3.69 12.68 17.49
C ASP A 147 4.52 11.96 18.55
N HIS A 148 5.59 11.26 18.13
CA HIS A 148 6.56 10.64 19.05
C HIS A 148 7.18 11.65 20.03
N LEU A 149 7.34 12.92 19.62
CA LEU A 149 7.90 13.96 20.49
C LEU A 149 6.86 14.61 21.43
N ASN A 150 5.57 14.60 21.08
CA ASN A 150 4.53 15.35 21.77
C ASN A 150 3.86 14.53 22.88
N VAL A 151 3.33 13.36 22.54
CA VAL A 151 2.80 12.30 23.43
C VAL A 151 2.65 11.09 22.50
N GLY A 152 3.30 9.98 22.81
CA GLY A 152 3.40 8.81 21.92
C GLY A 152 2.10 8.38 21.24
N VAL A 153 2.24 7.73 20.08
CA VAL A 153 1.15 7.11 19.32
C VAL A 153 0.27 6.29 20.27
N ASP A 154 -0.91 6.81 20.60
CA ASP A 154 -1.91 6.10 21.39
C ASP A 154 -2.42 4.92 20.56
N CYS A 155 -1.88 3.74 20.83
CA CYS A 155 -2.23 2.49 20.16
C CYS A 155 -3.52 1.87 20.75
N THR A 156 -4.37 2.65 21.43
CA THR A 156 -5.67 2.18 21.94
C THR A 156 -6.86 2.82 21.20
N LEU A 157 -6.99 2.53 19.90
CA LEU A 157 -8.30 2.62 19.24
C LEU A 157 -9.01 1.26 19.34
N THR A 158 -9.66 1.04 20.48
CA THR A 158 -10.81 0.15 20.59
C THR A 158 -12.02 0.98 21.01
N GLU A 159 -13.14 0.77 20.30
CA GLU A 159 -14.45 1.43 20.38
C GLU A 159 -14.90 1.99 21.75
N GLY A 160 -15.62 3.12 21.71
CA GLY A 160 -16.47 3.52 22.82
C GLY A 160 -16.93 4.97 22.75
N GLU A 161 -18.17 5.17 22.31
CA GLU A 161 -18.97 6.37 22.56
C GLU A 161 -18.78 6.88 24.00
N LYS A 162 -18.65 8.20 24.15
CA LYS A 162 -19.13 8.90 25.33
C LYS A 162 -19.36 10.37 24.99
N GLU A 163 -20.59 10.64 24.57
CA GLU A 163 -21.24 11.91 24.83
C GLU A 163 -21.01 12.30 26.30
N LYS A 164 -20.41 13.46 26.52
CA LYS A 164 -20.54 14.18 27.78
C LYS A 164 -21.17 15.53 27.50
N LYS A 165 -22.43 15.59 27.93
CA LYS A 165 -23.23 16.78 28.20
C LYS A 165 -22.37 17.91 28.77
N VAL A 166 -22.42 19.07 28.12
CA VAL A 166 -22.09 20.34 28.75
C VAL A 166 -23.43 20.95 29.14
N GLU A 167 -23.65 21.09 30.45
CA GLU A 167 -24.77 21.84 31.01
C GLU A 167 -24.56 23.34 30.78
N ASN A 168 -25.68 24.02 30.59
CA ASN A 168 -25.83 25.42 30.23
C ASN A 168 -25.24 26.38 31.28
N GLU A 169 -24.64 27.48 30.80
CA GLU A 169 -24.94 28.82 31.34
C GLU A 169 -25.10 29.81 30.18
N GLU A 170 -26.12 30.64 30.32
CA GLU A 170 -26.65 31.62 29.37
C GLU A 170 -25.66 32.79 29.16
N ASP A 171 -25.57 33.37 27.96
CA ASP A 171 -26.30 34.62 27.65
C ASP A 171 -26.06 35.16 26.22
N SER A 172 -27.13 35.74 25.69
CA SER A 172 -27.19 36.83 24.70
C SER A 172 -27.11 36.57 23.17
N LYS A 173 -28.32 36.66 22.60
CA LYS A 173 -28.75 37.42 21.40
C LYS A 173 -28.58 36.78 20.01
N ALA A 174 -29.75 36.36 19.54
CA ALA A 174 -30.10 35.90 18.20
C ALA A 174 -29.83 36.92 17.09
N VAL A 175 -29.24 36.43 16.00
CA VAL A 175 -29.48 36.90 14.63
C VAL A 175 -29.55 35.64 13.75
N GLN A 176 -30.71 35.37 13.13
CA GLN A 176 -30.86 34.32 12.12
C GLN A 176 -30.50 34.88 10.73
N PRO A 177 -29.61 34.25 9.95
CA PRO A 177 -29.58 34.41 8.51
C PRO A 177 -30.47 33.37 7.80
N PRO A 178 -30.91 33.66 6.55
CA PRO A 178 -32.07 33.04 5.93
C PRO A 178 -31.80 31.63 5.38
N ALA A 179 -32.88 30.87 5.21
CA ALA A 179 -32.89 29.54 4.61
C ALA A 179 -32.24 29.53 3.21
N ILE A 180 -31.07 28.88 3.11
CA ILE A 180 -30.44 28.53 1.84
C ILE A 180 -30.95 27.15 1.44
N GLN A 181 -31.59 27.08 0.26
CA GLN A 181 -32.06 25.86 -0.36
C GLN A 181 -30.89 24.86 -0.52
N GLN A 182 -31.06 23.67 0.04
CA GLN A 182 -30.12 22.55 -0.07
C GLN A 182 -29.96 22.14 -1.55
N LYS A 183 -28.85 22.54 -2.18
CA LYS A 183 -28.26 21.75 -3.26
C LYS A 183 -27.56 20.56 -2.59
N LYS A 184 -27.90 19.34 -3.00
CA LYS A 184 -27.15 18.12 -2.64
C LYS A 184 -25.68 18.32 -3.04
N GLU A 185 -24.84 18.65 -2.08
CA GLU A 185 -23.39 18.57 -2.23
C GLU A 185 -23.04 17.09 -2.42
N GLN A 186 -22.53 16.74 -3.59
CA GLN A 186 -21.88 15.45 -3.79
C GLN A 186 -20.64 15.43 -2.90
N GLN A 187 -20.71 14.69 -1.80
CA GLN A 187 -19.54 14.37 -0.98
C GLN A 187 -18.47 13.74 -1.89
N THR A 188 -17.37 14.44 -2.12
CA THR A 188 -16.19 13.90 -2.77
C THR A 188 -15.57 12.86 -1.84
N MET A 189 -15.74 11.58 -2.14
CA MET A 189 -15.10 10.48 -1.40
C MET A 189 -13.58 10.57 -1.51
N PHE A 190 -12.87 10.44 -0.38
CA PHE A 190 -11.41 10.37 -0.34
C PHE A 190 -10.93 9.01 -0.90
N PRO A 191 -9.69 8.88 -1.39
CA PRO A 191 -9.17 7.62 -1.92
C PRO A 191 -9.28 6.43 -0.94
N SER A 192 -9.12 6.68 0.36
CA SER A 192 -9.33 5.68 1.42
C SER A 192 -10.78 5.22 1.55
N ASP A 193 -11.74 6.13 1.36
CA ASP A 193 -13.18 5.79 1.40
C ASP A 193 -13.53 4.84 0.25
N TRP A 194 -12.88 5.00 -0.90
CA TRP A 194 -13.02 4.10 -2.04
C TRP A 194 -12.47 2.70 -1.77
N ILE A 195 -11.39 2.57 -1.00
CA ILE A 195 -10.86 1.27 -0.57
C ILE A 195 -11.85 0.58 0.39
N ILE A 196 -12.40 1.33 1.35
CA ILE A 196 -13.42 0.83 2.28
C ILE A 196 -14.68 0.40 1.51
N GLU A 197 -15.15 1.22 0.57
CA GLU A 197 -16.31 0.89 -0.24
C GLU A 197 -16.03 -0.30 -1.16
N ALA A 198 -14.84 -0.40 -1.76
CA ALA A 198 -14.41 -1.58 -2.52
C ALA A 198 -14.47 -2.84 -1.66
N ARG A 199 -13.96 -2.78 -0.43
CA ARG A 199 -14.00 -3.91 0.53
C ARG A 199 -15.43 -4.28 0.92
N LYS A 200 -16.30 -3.30 1.12
CA LYS A 200 -17.72 -3.52 1.41
C LYS A 200 -18.48 -4.15 0.23
N LEU A 201 -18.25 -3.67 -0.98
CA LEU A 201 -18.82 -4.23 -2.22
C LEU A 201 -18.34 -5.66 -2.44
N ALA A 202 -17.03 -5.91 -2.36
CA ALA A 202 -16.45 -7.23 -2.51
C ALA A 202 -16.99 -8.23 -1.46
N SER A 203 -17.11 -7.80 -0.20
CA SER A 203 -17.60 -8.66 0.88
C SER A 203 -19.04 -9.14 0.66
N LYS A 204 -19.89 -8.31 0.03
CA LYS A 204 -21.29 -8.65 -0.29
C LYS A 204 -21.44 -9.64 -1.45
N CYS A 205 -20.42 -9.77 -2.30
CA CYS A 205 -20.50 -10.66 -3.46
C CYS A 205 -20.44 -12.12 -3.01
N SER A 206 -21.33 -12.95 -3.53
CA SER A 206 -21.41 -14.39 -3.28
C SER A 206 -21.07 -15.23 -4.51
N SER A 207 -20.99 -14.60 -5.68
CA SER A 207 -20.64 -15.23 -6.95
C SER A 207 -19.66 -14.39 -7.77
N VAL A 208 -19.01 -15.03 -8.74
CA VAL A 208 -18.08 -14.36 -9.68
C VAL A 208 -18.80 -13.32 -10.54
N ASP A 209 -20.06 -13.55 -10.88
CA ASP A 209 -20.86 -12.61 -11.70
C ASP A 209 -21.30 -11.38 -10.90
N GLU A 210 -21.64 -11.55 -9.62
CA GLU A 210 -21.86 -10.42 -8.70
C GLU A 210 -20.59 -9.59 -8.53
N LEU A 211 -19.44 -10.26 -8.37
CA LEU A 211 -18.15 -9.57 -8.26
C LEU A 211 -17.80 -8.81 -9.55
N ARG A 212 -18.03 -9.43 -10.72
CA ARG A 212 -17.85 -8.76 -12.02
C ARG A 212 -18.71 -7.51 -12.11
N SER A 213 -19.98 -7.61 -11.72
CA SER A 213 -20.92 -6.50 -11.73
C SER A 213 -20.46 -5.38 -10.79
N ALA A 214 -20.00 -5.73 -9.58
CA ALA A 214 -19.46 -4.77 -8.63
C ALA A 214 -18.24 -4.03 -9.19
N VAL A 215 -17.26 -4.74 -9.76
CA VAL A 215 -16.07 -4.15 -10.40
C VAL A 215 -16.47 -3.23 -11.56
N VAL A 216 -17.36 -3.68 -12.45
CA VAL A 216 -17.83 -2.86 -13.58
C VAL A 216 -18.52 -1.57 -13.10
N SER A 217 -19.26 -1.63 -12.00
CA SER A 217 -19.95 -0.46 -11.42
C SER A 217 -19.05 0.44 -10.56
N PHE A 218 -17.86 -0.02 -10.14
CA PHE A 218 -17.01 0.69 -9.20
C PHE A 218 -16.39 1.95 -9.82
N GLU A 219 -16.57 3.13 -9.21
CA GLU A 219 -16.10 4.42 -9.77
C GLU A 219 -14.86 4.99 -9.07
N GLY A 220 -14.38 4.35 -8.01
CA GLY A 220 -13.30 4.88 -7.17
C GLY A 220 -11.90 4.83 -7.77
N CYS A 221 -11.71 4.15 -8.90
CA CYS A 221 -10.40 3.95 -9.52
C CYS A 221 -10.23 4.84 -10.75
N GLU A 222 -9.32 5.82 -10.71
CA GLU A 222 -9.12 6.80 -11.79
C GLU A 222 -8.74 6.15 -13.13
N ILE A 223 -7.97 5.06 -13.12
CA ILE A 223 -7.58 4.35 -14.35
C ILE A 223 -8.78 3.75 -15.11
N LYS A 224 -9.93 3.55 -14.44
CA LYS A 224 -11.18 3.17 -15.11
C LYS A 224 -11.64 4.24 -16.10
N LYS A 225 -11.49 5.53 -15.76
CA LYS A 225 -11.94 6.65 -16.60
C LYS A 225 -11.17 6.74 -17.91
N THR A 226 -9.95 6.21 -17.92
CA THR A 226 -9.08 6.20 -19.11
C THR A 226 -9.11 4.88 -19.87
N ALA A 227 -9.65 3.82 -19.29
CA ALA A 227 -9.74 2.50 -19.91
C ALA A 227 -10.96 2.39 -20.83
N THR A 228 -10.82 1.58 -21.88
CA THR A 228 -11.90 1.30 -22.83
C THR A 228 -12.84 0.23 -22.29
N ASN A 229 -12.27 -0.83 -21.69
CA ASN A 229 -13.06 -1.93 -21.12
C ASN A 229 -12.53 -2.34 -19.75
N THR A 230 -13.42 -2.88 -18.93
CA THR A 230 -13.05 -3.63 -17.73
C THR A 230 -12.56 -5.02 -18.15
N VAL A 231 -11.30 -5.32 -17.86
CA VAL A 231 -10.66 -6.61 -18.15
C VAL A 231 -10.72 -7.47 -16.89
N PHE A 232 -11.88 -8.09 -16.67
CA PHE A 232 -12.17 -8.78 -15.41
C PHE A 232 -11.51 -10.16 -15.30
N SER A 233 -11.73 -11.05 -16.28
CA SER A 233 -11.13 -12.39 -16.30
C SER A 233 -11.36 -13.11 -17.62
N ASP A 234 -10.64 -14.22 -17.81
CA ASP A 234 -10.85 -15.22 -18.86
C ASP A 234 -10.61 -16.64 -18.33
N GLY A 235 -11.13 -17.63 -19.05
CA GLY A 235 -10.97 -19.05 -18.76
C GLY A 235 -12.09 -19.66 -17.91
N ASN A 236 -11.82 -20.84 -17.33
CA ASN A 236 -12.83 -21.65 -16.66
C ASN A 236 -12.93 -21.30 -15.16
N PRO A 237 -14.09 -20.82 -14.66
CA PRO A 237 -14.25 -20.46 -13.25
C PRO A 237 -14.13 -21.65 -12.28
N ASN A 238 -14.23 -22.89 -12.78
CA ASN A 238 -14.03 -24.12 -12.00
C ASN A 238 -12.60 -24.68 -12.16
N ALA A 239 -11.67 -23.92 -12.73
CA ALA A 239 -10.29 -24.36 -12.90
C ALA A 239 -9.56 -24.52 -11.57
N LYS A 240 -8.75 -25.58 -11.47
CA LYS A 240 -7.89 -25.82 -10.30
C LYS A 240 -6.69 -24.85 -10.20
N ILE A 241 -6.41 -24.11 -11.26
CA ILE A 241 -5.28 -23.18 -11.35
C ILE A 241 -5.80 -21.79 -11.75
N MET A 242 -5.42 -20.79 -10.95
CA MET A 242 -5.68 -19.39 -11.25
C MET A 242 -4.37 -18.66 -11.49
N LEU A 243 -4.29 -17.85 -12.54
CA LEU A 243 -3.16 -16.99 -12.85
C LEU A 243 -3.56 -15.53 -12.61
N VAL A 244 -2.70 -14.78 -11.92
CA VAL A 244 -2.90 -13.35 -11.68
C VAL A 244 -1.70 -12.57 -12.21
N GLY A 245 -1.95 -11.73 -13.21
CA GLY A 245 -0.98 -10.81 -13.80
C GLY A 245 -0.96 -9.42 -13.13
N GLU A 246 -0.20 -8.50 -13.72
CA GLU A 246 -0.05 -7.12 -13.24
C GLU A 246 -1.26 -6.27 -13.62
N ALA A 247 -1.39 -5.93 -14.91
CA ALA A 247 -2.42 -5.04 -15.41
C ALA A 247 -2.74 -5.34 -16.88
N PRO A 248 -3.93 -4.94 -17.37
CA PRO A 248 -4.25 -4.99 -18.79
C PRO A 248 -3.30 -4.14 -19.64
N GLY A 249 -2.90 -4.67 -20.80
CA GLY A 249 -2.22 -3.92 -21.84
C GLY A 249 -3.21 -3.33 -22.86
N ALA A 250 -2.68 -2.78 -23.96
CA ALA A 250 -3.48 -2.12 -24.98
C ALA A 250 -4.50 -3.06 -25.67
N ASN A 251 -4.10 -4.29 -25.96
CA ASN A 251 -4.97 -5.27 -26.63
C ASN A 251 -6.03 -5.79 -25.67
N GLU A 252 -5.64 -6.02 -24.41
CA GLU A 252 -6.52 -6.45 -23.34
C GLU A 252 -7.61 -5.40 -23.08
N ASP A 253 -7.23 -4.13 -22.98
CA ASP A 253 -8.17 -3.02 -22.83
C ASP A 253 -9.16 -2.91 -23.99
N LEU A 254 -8.69 -3.13 -25.23
CA LEU A 254 -9.56 -3.06 -26.41
C LEU A 254 -10.55 -4.23 -26.47
N GLN A 255 -10.12 -5.44 -26.06
CA GLN A 255 -10.92 -6.66 -26.19
C GLN A 255 -11.71 -7.03 -24.91
N GLY A 256 -11.37 -6.46 -23.76
CA GLY A 256 -11.93 -6.87 -22.47
C GLY A 256 -11.42 -8.21 -21.94
N ILE A 257 -10.38 -8.80 -22.57
CA ILE A 257 -9.89 -10.15 -22.29
C ILE A 257 -8.44 -10.08 -21.77
N PRO A 258 -8.13 -10.61 -20.58
CA PRO A 258 -6.78 -10.60 -20.05
C PRO A 258 -5.82 -11.45 -20.88
N PHE A 259 -4.58 -10.97 -21.00
CA PHE A 259 -3.52 -11.65 -21.74
C PHE A 259 -3.94 -12.03 -23.18
N CYS A 260 -4.53 -11.12 -23.96
CA CYS A 260 -4.82 -11.38 -25.39
C CYS A 260 -3.78 -10.75 -26.34
N GLY A 261 -2.79 -10.02 -25.82
CA GLY A 261 -1.68 -9.47 -26.58
C GLY A 261 -0.49 -10.41 -26.76
N ALA A 262 0.68 -9.85 -27.12
CA ALA A 262 1.90 -10.63 -27.39
C ALA A 262 2.40 -11.40 -26.16
N SER A 263 2.32 -10.81 -24.97
CA SER A 263 2.60 -11.49 -23.70
C SER A 263 1.63 -12.65 -23.48
N GLY A 264 0.36 -12.46 -23.82
CA GLY A 264 -0.68 -13.47 -23.76
C GLY A 264 -0.46 -14.67 -24.67
N MET A 265 -0.10 -14.43 -25.92
CA MET A 265 0.25 -15.53 -26.84
C MET A 265 1.45 -16.35 -26.35
N LEU A 266 2.42 -15.72 -25.65
CA LEU A 266 3.50 -16.46 -25.02
C LEU A 266 3.01 -17.24 -23.79
N LEU A 267 2.11 -16.67 -22.99
CA LEU A 267 1.47 -17.37 -21.87
C LEU A 267 0.73 -18.63 -22.36
N ASP A 268 -0.02 -18.54 -23.47
CA ASP A 268 -0.73 -19.68 -24.05
C ASP A 268 0.24 -20.80 -24.45
N LYS A 269 1.39 -20.45 -25.05
CA LYS A 269 2.46 -21.42 -25.36
C LYS A 269 3.07 -22.05 -24.11
N MET A 270 3.25 -21.26 -23.05
CA MET A 270 3.76 -21.73 -21.76
C MET A 270 2.80 -22.73 -21.11
N LEU A 271 1.50 -22.43 -21.11
CA LEU A 271 0.45 -23.32 -20.61
C LEU A 271 0.38 -24.61 -21.44
N SER A 272 0.42 -24.49 -22.77
CA SER A 272 0.40 -25.64 -23.69
C SER A 272 1.57 -26.60 -23.43
N ALA A 273 2.76 -26.07 -23.12
CA ALA A 273 3.94 -26.89 -22.78
C ALA A 273 3.77 -27.77 -21.52
N ILE A 274 2.77 -27.47 -20.68
CA ILE A 274 2.39 -28.27 -19.51
C ILE A 274 0.99 -28.89 -19.63
N ASN A 275 0.48 -29.05 -20.85
CA ASN A 275 -0.83 -29.65 -21.19
C ASN A 275 -2.04 -28.87 -20.64
N LEU A 276 -1.85 -27.58 -20.36
CA LEU A 276 -2.91 -26.65 -19.98
C LEU A 276 -3.30 -25.77 -21.17
N ASP A 277 -4.49 -25.22 -21.09
CA ASP A 277 -5.06 -24.28 -22.04
C ASP A 277 -6.07 -23.40 -21.28
N ARG A 278 -6.65 -22.39 -21.94
CA ARG A 278 -7.60 -21.45 -21.31
C ARG A 278 -8.87 -22.12 -20.78
N THR A 279 -9.23 -23.32 -21.24
CA THR A 279 -10.38 -24.07 -20.70
C THR A 279 -10.08 -24.77 -19.37
N LYS A 280 -8.80 -24.89 -19.01
CA LYS A 280 -8.32 -25.55 -17.78
C LYS A 280 -7.75 -24.60 -16.74
N VAL A 281 -7.65 -23.32 -17.07
CA VAL A 281 -7.10 -22.29 -16.18
C VAL A 281 -8.10 -21.14 -16.03
N TYR A 282 -7.92 -20.35 -14.98
CA TYR A 282 -8.61 -19.09 -14.81
C TYR A 282 -7.58 -17.95 -14.76
N ILE A 283 -7.82 -16.83 -15.45
CA ILE A 283 -6.83 -15.76 -15.62
C ILE A 283 -7.46 -14.43 -15.23
N SER A 284 -6.75 -13.65 -14.39
CA SER A 284 -7.10 -12.29 -14.01
C SER A 284 -5.83 -11.45 -13.80
N ASN A 285 -5.96 -10.22 -13.28
CA ASN A 285 -4.87 -9.29 -12.99
C ASN A 285 -5.05 -8.64 -11.61
N THR A 286 -4.01 -7.98 -11.10
CA THR A 286 -4.09 -7.21 -9.84
C THR A 286 -4.88 -5.91 -9.96
N VAL A 287 -5.04 -5.39 -11.18
CA VAL A 287 -5.98 -4.30 -11.51
C VAL A 287 -6.81 -4.67 -12.73
N PHE A 288 -8.04 -4.17 -12.84
CA PHE A 288 -8.98 -4.54 -13.91
C PHE A 288 -9.01 -3.59 -15.11
N TRP A 289 -8.27 -2.49 -15.03
CA TRP A 289 -8.24 -1.44 -16.06
C TRP A 289 -6.80 -1.14 -16.46
N ARG A 290 -6.61 -0.73 -17.72
CA ARG A 290 -5.30 -0.41 -18.26
C ARG A 290 -4.79 0.93 -17.71
N PRO A 291 -3.61 0.99 -17.07
CA PRO A 291 -2.98 2.25 -16.72
C PRO A 291 -2.56 3.05 -17.96
N PRO A 292 -2.69 4.39 -17.97
CA PRO A 292 -2.26 5.24 -19.08
C PRO A 292 -0.82 4.98 -19.50
N GLY A 293 -0.58 4.86 -20.80
CA GLY A 293 0.77 4.60 -21.34
C GLY A 293 1.34 3.21 -21.01
N ASN A 294 0.54 2.27 -20.49
CA ASN A 294 1.01 0.97 -19.98
C ASN A 294 2.08 1.12 -18.88
N ARG A 295 2.00 2.18 -18.06
CA ARG A 295 2.80 2.28 -16.84
C ARG A 295 2.43 1.17 -15.87
N LYS A 296 3.27 0.95 -14.86
CA LYS A 296 2.92 0.09 -13.73
C LYS A 296 1.75 0.72 -12.95
N PRO A 297 0.85 -0.10 -12.38
CA PRO A 297 -0.13 0.38 -11.42
C PRO A 297 0.56 1.05 -10.22
N THR A 298 -0.06 2.09 -9.68
CA THR A 298 0.38 2.69 -8.41
C THR A 298 -0.12 1.85 -7.23
N ASP A 299 0.46 2.06 -6.05
CA ASP A 299 0.03 1.37 -4.83
C ASP A 299 -1.44 1.65 -4.52
N LEU A 300 -1.88 2.90 -4.73
CA LEU A 300 -3.28 3.27 -4.56
C LEU A 300 -4.22 2.49 -5.51
N GLU A 301 -3.83 2.33 -6.77
CA GLU A 301 -4.62 1.56 -7.76
C GLU A 301 -4.68 0.07 -7.38
N LEU A 302 -3.55 -0.48 -6.90
CA LEU A 302 -3.47 -1.84 -6.39
C LEU A 302 -4.38 -2.01 -5.17
N ASP A 303 -4.31 -1.10 -4.20
CA ASP A 303 -5.08 -1.18 -2.96
C ASP A 303 -6.59 -0.95 -3.18
N MET A 304 -6.97 -0.12 -4.15
CA MET A 304 -8.37 -0.01 -4.58
C MET A 304 -8.91 -1.30 -5.20
N CYS A 305 -8.09 -2.00 -5.99
CA CYS A 305 -8.51 -3.24 -6.66
C CYS A 305 -8.37 -4.48 -5.74
N ARG A 306 -7.48 -4.43 -4.75
CA ARG A 306 -7.12 -5.53 -3.87
C ARG A 306 -8.31 -6.23 -3.22
N PRO A 307 -9.33 -5.55 -2.64
CA PRO A 307 -10.47 -6.24 -2.05
C PRO A 307 -11.25 -7.09 -3.06
N PHE A 308 -11.39 -6.60 -4.28
CA PHE A 308 -12.02 -7.35 -5.37
C PHE A 308 -11.16 -8.54 -5.78
N VAL A 309 -9.85 -8.38 -5.94
CA VAL A 309 -8.93 -9.48 -6.29
C VAL A 309 -8.89 -10.56 -5.20
N GLU A 310 -8.82 -10.17 -3.92
CA GLU A 310 -8.88 -11.06 -2.77
C GLU A 310 -10.16 -11.90 -2.77
N LYS A 311 -11.31 -11.23 -2.98
CA LYS A 311 -12.60 -11.88 -3.10
C LYS A 311 -12.70 -12.76 -4.35
N HIS A 312 -12.12 -12.34 -5.46
CA HIS A 312 -12.09 -13.08 -6.72
C HIS A 312 -11.40 -14.42 -6.53
N ILE A 313 -10.20 -14.40 -5.93
CA ILE A 313 -9.44 -15.60 -5.61
C ILE A 313 -10.24 -16.51 -4.66
N ALA A 314 -10.90 -15.95 -3.65
CA ALA A 314 -11.71 -16.73 -2.72
C ALA A 314 -12.94 -17.39 -3.38
N LEU A 315 -13.59 -16.70 -4.33
CA LEU A 315 -14.73 -17.25 -5.07
C LEU A 315 -14.32 -18.34 -6.07
N ILE A 316 -13.15 -18.21 -6.69
CA ILE A 316 -12.59 -19.25 -7.58
C ILE A 316 -12.06 -20.42 -6.77
N SER A 317 -11.54 -20.16 -5.56
CA SER A 317 -10.96 -21.16 -4.65
C SER A 317 -10.02 -22.14 -5.38
N PRO A 318 -9.01 -21.65 -6.12
CA PRO A 318 -8.13 -22.51 -6.89
C PRO A 318 -7.26 -23.37 -5.97
N GLN A 319 -6.87 -24.55 -6.46
CA GLN A 319 -5.91 -25.40 -5.76
C GLN A 319 -4.51 -24.79 -5.76
N ILE A 320 -4.14 -24.11 -6.86
CA ILE A 320 -2.89 -23.36 -6.98
C ILE A 320 -3.13 -21.97 -7.57
N LEU A 321 -2.54 -20.97 -6.93
CA LEU A 321 -2.45 -19.60 -7.43
C LEU A 321 -1.08 -19.38 -8.08
N VAL A 322 -1.03 -18.86 -9.29
CA VAL A 322 0.21 -18.55 -10.00
C VAL A 322 0.31 -17.04 -10.25
N LEU A 323 1.25 -16.41 -9.55
CA LEU A 323 1.53 -14.99 -9.68
C LEU A 323 2.48 -14.75 -10.85
N VAL A 324 2.02 -13.95 -11.81
CA VAL A 324 2.70 -13.73 -13.07
C VAL A 324 3.40 -12.37 -13.02
N GLY A 325 4.65 -12.35 -12.57
CA GLY A 325 5.47 -11.15 -12.47
C GLY A 325 5.61 -10.56 -11.06
N GLY A 326 6.45 -9.53 -10.96
CA GLY A 326 6.82 -8.91 -9.69
C GLY A 326 5.69 -8.15 -9.02
N ILE A 327 4.90 -7.37 -9.78
CA ILE A 327 3.77 -6.60 -9.21
C ILE A 327 2.68 -7.53 -8.65
N ALA A 328 2.38 -8.64 -9.32
CA ALA A 328 1.46 -9.65 -8.79
C ALA A 328 1.97 -10.24 -7.45
N CYS A 329 3.28 -10.48 -7.33
CA CYS A 329 3.90 -10.94 -6.08
C CYS A 329 3.88 -9.86 -4.99
N TYR A 330 4.25 -8.63 -5.33
CA TYR A 330 4.24 -7.49 -4.41
C TYR A 330 2.83 -7.27 -3.86
N SER A 331 1.84 -7.20 -4.75
CA SER A 331 0.45 -7.01 -4.35
C SER A 331 -0.02 -8.18 -3.47
N LEU A 332 0.04 -9.43 -3.91
CA LEU A 332 -0.66 -10.51 -3.22
C LEU A 332 0.13 -11.23 -2.12
N LEU A 333 1.45 -11.14 -2.10
CA LEU A 333 2.29 -11.73 -1.05
C LEU A 333 2.86 -10.71 -0.07
N ASP A 334 2.54 -9.43 -0.25
CA ASP A 334 3.10 -8.30 0.51
C ASP A 334 4.64 -8.37 0.60
N SER A 335 5.26 -8.79 -0.51
CA SER A 335 6.70 -9.07 -0.56
C SER A 335 7.44 -8.02 -1.37
N THR A 336 8.37 -7.33 -0.72
CA THR A 336 9.32 -6.41 -1.35
C THR A 336 10.48 -7.15 -2.05
N LYS A 337 10.53 -8.48 -1.95
CA LYS A 337 11.57 -9.31 -2.55
C LYS A 337 11.45 -9.34 -4.08
N THR A 338 12.59 -9.40 -4.76
CA THR A 338 12.62 -9.44 -6.22
C THR A 338 12.01 -10.73 -6.76
N ILE A 339 11.34 -10.65 -7.92
CA ILE A 339 10.72 -11.81 -8.59
C ILE A 339 11.71 -12.97 -8.82
N SER A 340 12.99 -12.66 -9.07
CA SER A 340 14.05 -13.67 -9.26
C SER A 340 14.26 -14.56 -8.03
N THR A 341 13.98 -14.04 -6.83
CA THR A 341 14.09 -14.80 -5.57
C THR A 341 12.81 -15.57 -5.20
N LEU A 342 11.65 -15.05 -5.63
CA LEU A 342 10.33 -15.62 -5.31
C LEU A 342 9.95 -16.77 -6.25
N ARG A 343 10.36 -16.69 -7.52
CA ARG A 343 10.01 -17.69 -8.53
C ARG A 343 10.58 -19.08 -8.25
N GLY A 344 9.89 -20.10 -8.75
CA GLY A 344 10.32 -21.50 -8.66
C GLY A 344 10.28 -22.07 -7.23
N ARG A 345 9.66 -21.36 -6.30
CA ARG A 345 9.31 -21.81 -4.94
C ARG A 345 7.79 -21.85 -4.80
N PHE A 346 7.33 -22.62 -3.81
CA PHE A 346 5.95 -22.57 -3.36
C PHE A 346 5.87 -21.67 -2.13
N HIS A 347 4.83 -20.86 -2.08
CA HIS A 347 4.47 -19.92 -1.05
C HIS A 347 3.05 -20.24 -0.59
N THR A 348 2.64 -19.57 0.48
CA THR A 348 1.30 -19.69 1.04
C THR A 348 0.60 -18.35 0.89
N TYR A 349 -0.55 -18.34 0.23
CA TYR A 349 -1.41 -17.16 0.14
C TYR A 349 -2.62 -17.34 1.05
N THR A 350 -2.95 -16.29 1.79
CA THR A 350 -4.14 -16.22 2.63
C THR A 350 -4.70 -14.81 2.59
N ASN A 351 -6.00 -14.68 2.80
CA ASN A 351 -6.68 -13.39 2.97
C ASN A 351 -7.94 -13.60 3.82
N GLN A 352 -8.63 -12.50 4.14
CA GLN A 352 -9.81 -12.51 5.02
C GLN A 352 -11.04 -13.27 4.48
N TYR A 353 -11.10 -13.57 3.18
CA TYR A 353 -12.22 -14.28 2.55
C TYR A 353 -11.98 -15.78 2.42
N LEU A 354 -10.74 -16.24 2.64
CA LEU A 354 -10.35 -17.62 2.49
C LEU A 354 -10.57 -18.40 3.80
N SER A 355 -11.13 -19.60 3.69
CA SER A 355 -11.26 -20.54 4.81
C SER A 355 -9.98 -21.33 5.08
N HIS A 356 -9.11 -21.44 4.08
CA HIS A 356 -7.83 -22.13 4.13
C HIS A 356 -6.84 -21.43 3.21
N SER A 357 -5.55 -21.59 3.48
CA SER A 357 -4.52 -21.00 2.63
C SER A 357 -4.40 -21.73 1.28
N ILE A 358 -4.01 -20.99 0.25
CA ILE A 358 -3.82 -21.50 -1.11
C ILE A 358 -2.33 -21.63 -1.39
N THR A 359 -1.94 -22.79 -1.94
CA THR A 359 -0.58 -22.99 -2.44
C THR A 359 -0.33 -22.03 -3.60
N THR A 360 0.74 -21.26 -3.51
CA THR A 360 1.02 -20.19 -4.46
C THR A 360 2.40 -20.35 -5.08
N SER A 361 2.54 -20.13 -6.38
CA SER A 361 3.83 -20.07 -7.05
C SER A 361 3.97 -18.78 -7.83
N ALA A 362 5.20 -18.41 -8.15
CA ALA A 362 5.51 -17.22 -8.93
C ALA A 362 6.31 -17.58 -10.18
N ILE A 363 5.98 -16.93 -11.29
CA ILE A 363 6.70 -17.05 -12.57
C ILE A 363 7.06 -15.67 -13.11
N PHE A 364 8.06 -15.62 -13.99
CA PHE A 364 8.33 -14.38 -14.73
C PHE A 364 7.13 -14.00 -15.61
N HIS A 365 6.88 -12.69 -15.69
CA HIS A 365 5.86 -12.18 -16.61
C HIS A 365 6.27 -12.45 -18.07
N PRO A 366 5.35 -12.92 -18.95
CA PRO A 366 5.68 -13.20 -20.35
C PRO A 366 6.29 -12.01 -21.10
N ALA A 367 5.86 -10.78 -20.80
CA ALA A 367 6.46 -9.57 -21.38
C ALA A 367 7.97 -9.43 -21.06
N TYR A 368 8.40 -9.84 -19.87
CA TYR A 368 9.83 -9.89 -19.52
C TYR A 368 10.56 -10.95 -20.36
N LEU A 369 9.97 -12.13 -20.53
CA LEU A 369 10.55 -13.22 -21.33
C LEU A 369 10.63 -12.92 -22.83
N LEU A 370 9.75 -12.04 -23.34
CA LEU A 370 9.84 -11.52 -24.71
C LEU A 370 11.06 -10.59 -24.87
N ARG A 371 11.34 -9.74 -23.88
CA ARG A 371 12.51 -8.85 -23.86
C ARG A 371 13.80 -9.58 -23.50
N GLN A 372 13.71 -10.64 -22.70
CA GLN A 372 14.84 -11.42 -22.19
C GLN A 372 14.68 -12.92 -22.51
N PRO A 373 14.81 -13.34 -23.79
CA PRO A 373 14.55 -14.72 -24.20
C PRO A 373 15.41 -15.77 -23.48
N MET A 374 16.63 -15.42 -23.06
CA MET A 374 17.53 -16.32 -22.32
C MET A 374 16.94 -16.81 -20.98
N GLN A 375 15.99 -16.04 -20.42
CA GLN A 375 15.34 -16.38 -19.16
C GLN A 375 14.19 -17.39 -19.32
N LYS A 376 13.85 -17.80 -20.55
CA LYS A 376 12.82 -18.81 -20.82
C LYS A 376 13.16 -20.18 -20.23
N ARG A 377 14.44 -20.54 -20.12
CA ARG A 377 14.87 -21.79 -19.45
C ARG A 377 14.38 -21.82 -18.02
N LEU A 378 14.57 -20.71 -17.31
CA LEU A 378 14.11 -20.59 -15.92
C LEU A 378 12.59 -20.74 -15.88
N ALA A 379 11.84 -19.98 -16.68
CA ALA A 379 10.37 -20.06 -16.69
C ALA A 379 9.86 -21.50 -16.95
N TRP A 380 10.53 -22.25 -17.82
CA TRP A 380 10.24 -23.66 -18.04
C TRP A 380 10.43 -24.53 -16.79
N GLU A 381 11.45 -24.25 -15.97
CA GLU A 381 11.66 -24.96 -14.70
C GLU A 381 10.51 -24.73 -13.70
N ASP A 382 9.97 -23.52 -13.65
CA ASP A 382 8.80 -23.23 -12.80
C ASP A 382 7.56 -23.98 -13.29
N LEU A 383 7.32 -23.96 -14.61
CA LEU A 383 6.17 -24.64 -15.21
C LEU A 383 6.22 -26.15 -14.96
N LYS A 384 7.40 -26.78 -15.02
CA LYS A 384 7.56 -28.20 -14.67
C LYS A 384 7.15 -28.48 -13.22
N LYS A 385 7.54 -27.62 -12.27
CA LYS A 385 7.16 -27.74 -10.85
C LYS A 385 5.65 -27.58 -10.65
N ILE A 386 5.03 -26.61 -11.33
CA ILE A 386 3.58 -26.41 -11.31
C ILE A 386 2.85 -27.65 -11.85
N ARG A 387 3.32 -28.19 -12.98
CA ARG A 387 2.76 -29.43 -13.56
C ARG A 387 2.90 -30.62 -12.62
N GLU A 388 4.05 -30.78 -11.99
CA GLU A 388 4.30 -31.86 -11.02
C GLU A 388 3.37 -31.75 -9.82
N TYR A 389 3.20 -30.53 -9.27
CA TYR A 389 2.25 -30.28 -8.19
C TYR A 389 0.81 -30.66 -8.58
N LEU A 390 0.33 -30.20 -9.73
CA LEU A 390 -1.01 -30.51 -10.22
C LEU A 390 -1.23 -32.02 -10.41
N ASN A 391 -0.23 -32.75 -10.92
CA ASN A 391 -0.30 -34.20 -11.09
C ASN A 391 -0.35 -34.93 -9.74
N ASN A 392 0.47 -34.53 -8.78
CA ASN A 392 0.55 -35.19 -7.47
C ASN A 392 -0.76 -35.03 -6.69
N THR A 393 -1.37 -33.84 -6.70
CA THR A 393 -2.63 -33.63 -5.98
C THR A 393 -3.81 -34.38 -6.62
N ASN A 394 -3.83 -34.52 -7.95
CA ASN A 394 -4.86 -35.33 -8.62
C ASN A 394 -4.76 -36.81 -8.25
N ASN A 395 -3.56 -37.33 -8.01
CA ASN A 395 -3.37 -38.72 -7.57
C ASN A 395 -3.84 -38.93 -6.13
N CYS A 396 -3.61 -37.98 -5.22
CA CYS A 396 -4.06 -38.09 -3.83
C CYS A 396 -5.58 -37.96 -3.63
N MET A 397 -6.33 -37.40 -4.61
CA MET A 397 -7.79 -37.32 -4.56
C MET A 397 -8.51 -38.55 -5.15
N ASN A 398 -7.79 -39.39 -5.89
CA ASN A 398 -8.34 -40.59 -6.55
C ASN A 398 -7.99 -41.90 -5.83
N THR A 399 -7.34 -41.81 -4.67
CA THR A 399 -7.05 -42.89 -3.72
C THR A 399 -7.80 -42.61 -2.43
#